data_AF-A0A701SE92-F1
#
_entry.id   AF-A0A701SE92-F1
#
_cell.length_a   1.000
_cell.length_b   1.000
_cell.length_c   1.000
_cell.angle_alpha   90.00
_cell.angle_beta   90.00
_cell.angle_gamma   90.00
#
_symmetry.space_group_name_H-M   'P 1'
#
loop_
_entity.id
_entity.type
_entity.pdbx_description
1 polymer ?
#
loop_
_entity_poly.entity_id
_entity_poly.type
_entity_poly.pdbx_seq_one_letter_code
_entity_poly.pdbx_strand_id
1 'polypeptide(L)'
;MKYSQQEKLQIMMLSDIHRALEIENSFDTDLIDEAVSTDNYWALSWEYPSLQDENEETPWEVQLFVDAYDMYDILQYTYERFSAEDKAEVAETIRNFDEKFSLTFPGFDGNNESKFLLIGSLLKRMGRFSGKDALTRNSHMPSVEIYQRMLEVFLPARAKNWIHNVGITKQDFIDTLNARVHPENR
;
A
#
# COMPACT_ATOMS: atom_id res chain seq x y z
N MET A 1 -4.12 15.52 -12.32
CA MET A 1 -4.82 16.84 -12.30
C MET A 1 -4.26 17.75 -11.18
N LYS A 2 -4.39 19.09 -11.23
CA LYS A 2 -4.09 19.98 -10.09
C LYS A 2 -5.07 21.15 -10.05
N TYR A 3 -5.88 21.24 -9.01
CA TYR A 3 -6.86 22.31 -8.86
C TYR A 3 -6.27 23.58 -8.24
N SER A 4 -6.71 24.73 -8.74
CA SER A 4 -6.53 26.04 -8.13
C SER A 4 -7.29 26.15 -6.81
N GLN A 5 -6.93 27.12 -5.96
CA GLN A 5 -7.63 27.37 -4.70
C GLN A 5 -9.11 27.71 -4.92
N GLN A 6 -9.41 28.42 -6.01
CA GLN A 6 -10.78 28.75 -6.42
C GLN A 6 -11.58 27.49 -6.78
N GLU A 7 -11.00 26.57 -7.55
CA GLU A 7 -11.64 25.30 -7.90
C GLU A 7 -11.84 24.42 -6.66
N LYS A 8 -10.84 24.34 -5.76
CA LYS A 8 -11.00 23.64 -4.48
C LYS A 8 -12.17 24.19 -3.68
N LEU A 9 -12.26 25.50 -3.51
CA LEU A 9 -13.36 26.13 -2.79
C LEU A 9 -14.72 25.82 -3.43
N GLN A 10 -14.81 25.87 -4.76
CA GLN A 10 -16.03 25.52 -5.48
C GLN A 10 -16.43 24.06 -5.25
N ILE A 11 -15.48 23.13 -5.32
CA ILE A 11 -15.73 21.70 -5.07
C ILE A 11 -16.22 21.50 -3.63
N MET A 12 -15.55 22.09 -2.63
CA MET A 12 -15.96 21.97 -1.23
C MET A 12 -17.39 22.51 -0.99
N MET A 13 -17.72 23.67 -1.59
CA MET A 13 -19.07 24.23 -1.50
C MET A 13 -20.12 23.32 -2.18
N LEU A 14 -19.77 22.66 -3.28
CA LEU A 14 -20.65 21.71 -3.96
C LEU A 14 -20.83 20.44 -3.13
N SER A 15 -19.78 19.94 -2.48
CA SER A 15 -19.86 18.82 -1.53
C SER A 15 -20.80 19.15 -0.36
N ASP A 16 -20.71 20.37 0.18
CA ASP A 16 -21.62 20.84 1.24
C ASP A 16 -23.08 20.88 0.78
N ILE A 17 -23.34 21.36 -0.43
CA ILE A 17 -24.69 21.36 -1.03
C ILE A 17 -25.18 19.93 -1.25
N HIS A 18 -24.34 19.04 -1.79
CA HIS A 18 -24.68 17.64 -2.04
C HIS A 18 -25.07 16.91 -0.74
N ARG A 19 -24.29 17.09 0.33
CA ARG A 19 -24.62 16.60 1.68
C ARG A 19 -25.92 17.19 2.21
N ALA A 20 -26.09 18.51 2.11
CA ALA A 20 -27.29 19.20 2.59
C ALA A 20 -28.58 18.77 1.85
N LEU A 21 -28.45 18.30 0.60
CA LEU A 21 -29.55 17.76 -0.21
C LEU A 21 -29.71 16.24 -0.07
N GLU A 22 -28.90 15.57 0.75
CA GLU A 22 -28.96 14.12 1.02
C GLU A 22 -28.93 13.26 -0.26
N ILE A 23 -28.03 13.61 -1.20
CA ILE A 23 -27.91 12.89 -2.48
C ILE A 23 -27.10 11.59 -2.27
N GLU A 24 -27.74 10.42 -2.33
CA GLU A 24 -27.05 9.14 -2.05
C GLU A 24 -26.52 8.39 -3.29
N ASN A 25 -27.06 8.66 -4.48
CA ASN A 25 -26.80 7.84 -5.69
C ASN A 25 -25.84 8.48 -6.69
N SER A 26 -24.78 9.16 -6.23
CA SER A 26 -23.80 9.78 -7.14
C SER A 26 -22.36 9.65 -6.64
N PHE A 27 -21.82 10.72 -6.05
CA PHE A 27 -20.44 10.83 -5.62
C PHE A 27 -20.32 10.71 -4.10
N ASP A 28 -19.27 10.03 -3.65
CA ASP A 28 -18.80 10.09 -2.26
C ASP A 28 -18.09 11.44 -2.04
N THR A 29 -18.81 12.36 -1.40
CA THR A 29 -18.31 13.71 -1.10
C THR A 29 -17.23 13.72 -0.03
N ASP A 30 -17.21 12.74 0.88
CA ASP A 30 -16.17 12.64 1.91
C ASP A 30 -14.85 12.17 1.29
N LEU A 31 -14.89 11.28 0.30
CA LEU A 31 -13.71 10.94 -0.50
C LEU A 31 -13.23 12.14 -1.32
N ILE A 32 -14.14 12.85 -1.99
CA ILE A 32 -13.80 14.02 -2.80
C ILE A 32 -13.12 15.09 -1.95
N ASP A 33 -13.69 15.40 -0.80
CA ASP A 33 -13.16 16.42 0.09
C ASP A 33 -11.76 16.06 0.60
N GLU A 34 -11.52 14.80 0.99
CA GLU A 34 -10.18 14.36 1.43
C GLU A 34 -9.18 14.41 0.28
N ALA A 35 -9.53 13.90 -0.91
CA ALA A 35 -8.66 13.91 -2.07
C ALA A 35 -8.29 15.34 -2.51
N VAL A 36 -9.27 16.26 -2.51
CA VAL A 36 -9.08 17.64 -2.99
C VAL A 36 -8.34 18.50 -1.97
N SER A 37 -8.69 18.41 -0.69
CA SER A 37 -8.05 19.17 0.38
C SER A 37 -6.58 18.78 0.56
N THR A 38 -6.22 17.52 0.27
CA THR A 38 -4.87 17.00 0.47
C THR A 38 -4.03 16.84 -0.80
N ASP A 39 -4.54 17.29 -1.95
CA ASP A 39 -3.88 17.15 -3.27
C ASP A 39 -3.64 15.69 -3.71
N ASN A 40 -4.44 14.74 -3.22
CA ASN A 40 -4.39 13.31 -3.59
C ASN A 40 -5.40 12.97 -4.69
N TYR A 41 -5.32 13.68 -5.82
CA TYR A 41 -6.29 13.54 -6.93
C TYR A 41 -6.30 12.16 -7.59
N TRP A 42 -5.21 11.40 -7.46
CA TRP A 42 -5.13 10.02 -7.93
C TRP A 42 -6.29 9.15 -7.39
N ALA A 43 -6.76 9.44 -6.16
CA ALA A 43 -7.85 8.72 -5.53
C ALA A 43 -9.17 8.92 -6.30
N LEU A 44 -9.40 10.13 -6.84
CA LEU A 44 -10.56 10.41 -7.69
C LEU A 44 -10.52 9.61 -8.98
N SER A 45 -9.36 9.54 -9.62
CA SER A 45 -9.19 8.79 -10.87
C SER A 45 -9.34 7.28 -10.66
N TRP A 46 -8.91 6.77 -9.50
CA TRP A 46 -9.07 5.36 -9.13
C TRP A 46 -10.51 4.99 -8.76
N GLU A 47 -11.24 5.89 -8.11
CA GLU A 47 -12.62 5.65 -7.69
C GLU A 47 -13.64 5.93 -8.80
N TYR A 48 -13.36 6.94 -9.62
CA TYR A 48 -14.22 7.36 -10.73
C TYR A 48 -13.46 7.22 -12.05
N PRO A 49 -13.38 6.01 -12.64
CA PRO A 49 -12.61 5.77 -13.87
C PRO A 49 -13.01 6.66 -15.05
N SER A 50 -14.24 7.17 -15.07
CA SER A 50 -14.70 8.12 -16.09
C SER A 50 -14.00 9.48 -16.06
N LEU A 51 -13.30 9.80 -14.97
CA LEU A 51 -12.52 11.04 -14.80
C LEU A 51 -11.03 10.84 -15.06
N GLN A 52 -10.59 9.61 -15.31
CA GLN A 52 -9.18 9.28 -15.48
C GLN A 52 -8.63 9.93 -16.76
N ASP A 53 -7.53 10.66 -16.63
CA ASP A 53 -6.74 11.14 -17.76
C ASP A 53 -5.75 10.04 -18.17
N GLU A 54 -5.67 9.72 -19.46
CA GLU A 54 -4.75 8.71 -20.01
C GLU A 54 -3.27 9.03 -19.71
N ASN A 55 -2.95 10.31 -19.45
CA ASN A 55 -1.61 10.76 -19.13
C ASN A 55 -1.35 10.89 -17.63
N GLU A 56 -2.33 10.59 -16.77
CA GLU A 56 -2.15 10.67 -15.32
C GLU A 56 -1.42 9.44 -14.79
N GLU A 57 -0.19 9.65 -14.35
CA GLU A 57 0.59 8.63 -13.67
C GLU A 57 0.20 8.52 -12.19
N THR A 58 0.20 7.28 -11.69
CA THR A 58 0.06 7.03 -10.25
C THR A 58 1.30 7.58 -9.53
N PRO A 59 1.14 8.41 -8.48
CA PRO A 59 2.28 8.92 -7.72
C PRO A 59 3.14 7.78 -7.17
N TRP A 60 4.47 7.97 -7.16
CA TRP A 60 5.39 6.93 -6.71
C TRP A 60 5.14 6.49 -5.27
N GLU A 61 4.64 7.38 -4.39
CA GLU A 61 4.29 7.02 -3.01
C GLU A 61 3.09 6.05 -2.96
N VAL A 62 2.12 6.24 -3.86
CA VAL A 62 0.95 5.37 -3.97
C VAL A 62 1.37 4.02 -4.51
N GLN A 63 2.23 4.00 -5.53
CA GLN A 63 2.79 2.78 -6.08
C GLN A 63 3.60 2.01 -5.03
N LEU A 64 4.51 2.69 -4.32
CA LEU A 64 5.29 2.10 -3.22
C LEU A 64 4.37 1.52 -2.13
N PHE A 65 3.31 2.23 -1.75
CA PHE A 65 2.37 1.74 -0.75
C PHE A 65 1.70 0.44 -1.21
N VAL A 66 1.13 0.45 -2.41
CA VAL A 66 0.38 -0.69 -2.96
C VAL A 66 1.29 -1.89 -3.16
N ASP A 67 2.48 -1.69 -3.73
CA ASP A 67 3.46 -2.76 -3.93
C ASP A 67 3.98 -3.31 -2.59
N ALA A 68 4.24 -2.46 -1.61
CA ALA A 68 4.65 -2.91 -0.29
C ALA A 68 3.56 -3.75 0.37
N TYR A 69 2.31 -3.28 0.36
CA TYR A 69 1.20 -4.02 0.96
C TYR A 69 1.00 -5.38 0.29
N ASP A 70 0.96 -5.41 -1.04
CA ASP A 70 0.80 -6.62 -1.84
C ASP A 70 1.99 -7.59 -1.67
N MET A 71 3.21 -7.07 -1.54
CA MET A 71 4.39 -7.89 -1.18
C MET A 71 4.17 -8.63 0.13
N TYR A 72 3.70 -7.97 1.19
CA TYR A 72 3.44 -8.64 2.46
C TYR A 72 2.32 -9.68 2.36
N ASP A 73 1.24 -9.37 1.65
CA ASP A 73 0.12 -10.31 1.41
C ASP A 73 0.63 -11.56 0.66
N ILE A 74 1.49 -11.38 -0.34
CA ILE A 74 2.13 -12.48 -1.09
C ILE A 74 3.14 -13.26 -0.25
N LEU A 75 3.95 -12.60 0.57
CA LEU A 75 4.90 -13.27 1.48
C LEU A 75 4.12 -14.16 2.45
N GLN A 76 3.07 -13.63 3.07
CA GLN A 76 2.19 -14.42 3.94
C GLN A 76 1.57 -15.61 3.18
N TYR A 77 0.96 -15.34 2.02
CA TYR A 77 0.36 -16.36 1.16
C TYR A 77 1.35 -17.49 0.80
N THR A 78 2.58 -17.13 0.47
CA THR A 78 3.64 -18.07 0.09
C THR A 78 4.07 -18.91 1.29
N TYR A 79 4.32 -18.27 2.44
CA TYR A 79 4.73 -18.98 3.67
C TYR A 79 3.67 -19.96 4.16
N GLU A 80 2.38 -19.62 4.07
CA GLU A 80 1.27 -20.51 4.44
C GLU A 80 1.27 -21.83 3.65
N ARG A 81 1.88 -21.84 2.46
CA ARG A 81 1.96 -23.00 1.54
C ARG A 81 3.26 -23.76 1.63
N PHE A 82 4.24 -23.27 2.38
CA PHE A 82 5.49 -23.99 2.62
C PHE A 82 5.26 -25.28 3.42
N SER A 83 6.07 -26.29 3.08
CA SER A 83 6.18 -27.51 3.86
C SER A 83 6.72 -27.22 5.27
N ALA A 84 6.59 -28.17 6.19
CA ALA A 84 7.14 -28.00 7.54
C ALA A 84 8.68 -27.86 7.48
N GLU A 85 9.30 -28.58 6.55
CA GLU A 85 10.74 -28.55 6.28
C GLU A 85 11.18 -27.17 5.76
N ASP A 86 10.46 -26.61 4.78
CA ASP A 86 10.76 -25.27 4.25
C ASP A 86 10.57 -24.18 5.31
N LYS A 87 9.52 -24.29 6.16
CA LYS A 87 9.30 -23.35 7.26
C LYS A 87 10.42 -23.39 8.30
N ALA A 88 10.94 -24.57 8.61
CA ALA A 88 12.07 -24.74 9.52
C ALA A 88 13.34 -24.10 8.93
N GLU A 89 13.63 -24.34 7.66
CA GLU A 89 14.78 -23.75 6.97
C GLU A 89 14.71 -22.22 6.91
N VAL A 90 13.52 -21.65 6.65
CA VAL A 90 13.29 -20.21 6.69
C VAL A 90 13.59 -19.64 8.08
N ALA A 91 13.11 -20.29 9.13
CA ALA A 91 13.30 -19.84 10.51
C ALA A 91 14.78 -19.90 10.95
N GLU A 92 15.56 -20.86 10.41
CA GLU A 92 17.00 -20.96 10.66
C GLU A 92 17.81 -19.94 9.84
N THR A 93 17.37 -19.63 8.62
CA THR A 93 18.12 -18.79 7.67
C THR A 93 17.93 -17.29 7.93
N ILE A 94 16.74 -16.86 8.34
CA ILE A 94 16.42 -15.45 8.52
C ILE A 94 16.59 -15.07 9.99
N ARG A 95 17.54 -14.16 10.26
CA ARG A 95 17.83 -13.68 11.61
C ARG A 95 16.60 -13.03 12.25
N ASN A 96 16.26 -13.49 13.46
CA ASN A 96 15.10 -13.01 14.24
C ASN A 96 13.75 -13.15 13.51
N PHE A 97 13.62 -14.15 12.64
CA PHE A 97 12.35 -14.42 11.98
C PHE A 97 11.27 -14.78 12.99
N ASP A 98 10.12 -14.14 12.83
CA ASP A 98 8.89 -14.45 13.54
C ASP A 98 7.75 -14.42 12.53
N GLU A 99 7.02 -15.52 12.39
CA GLU A 99 5.95 -15.65 11.37
C GLU A 99 4.95 -14.49 11.44
N LYS A 100 4.56 -14.08 12.64
CA LYS A 100 3.58 -13.02 12.84
C LYS A 100 4.17 -11.66 12.51
N PHE A 101 5.31 -11.29 13.07
CA PHE A 101 5.88 -9.95 12.90
C PHE A 101 6.60 -9.78 11.57
N SER A 102 7.23 -10.82 11.05
CA SER A 102 7.96 -10.76 9.77
C SER A 102 7.03 -10.76 8.57
N LEU A 103 5.84 -11.36 8.65
CA LEU A 103 4.92 -11.46 7.49
C LEU A 103 3.73 -10.50 7.57
N THR A 104 3.60 -9.76 8.66
CA THR A 104 2.55 -8.75 8.80
C THR A 104 3.04 -7.40 8.30
N PHE A 105 2.27 -6.76 7.41
CA PHE A 105 2.52 -5.38 6.99
C PHE A 105 2.53 -4.42 8.20
N PRO A 106 3.67 -3.78 8.52
CA PRO A 106 3.81 -2.98 9.72
C PRO A 106 3.30 -1.54 9.55
N GLY A 107 3.06 -1.09 8.31
CA GLY A 107 2.59 0.27 8.02
C GLY A 107 3.73 1.24 7.74
N PHE A 108 3.48 2.53 7.95
CA PHE A 108 4.47 3.61 7.73
C PHE A 108 4.62 4.45 9.00
N ASP A 109 5.71 5.21 9.12
CA ASP A 109 5.95 6.05 10.28
C ASP A 109 4.98 7.23 10.32
N GLY A 110 4.09 7.26 11.31
CA GLY A 110 3.13 8.35 11.44
C GLY A 110 3.74 9.73 11.73
N ASN A 111 4.99 9.77 12.23
CA ASN A 111 5.64 11.04 12.56
C ASN A 111 6.41 11.64 11.37
N ASN A 112 7.04 10.79 10.55
CA ASN A 112 7.94 11.24 9.47
C ASN A 112 7.45 10.87 8.06
N GLU A 113 6.51 9.93 7.94
CA GLU A 113 5.98 9.37 6.68
C GLU A 113 4.45 9.57 6.59
N SER A 114 3.92 10.63 7.18
CA SER A 114 2.48 10.91 7.30
C SER A 114 1.71 10.91 5.97
N LYS A 115 2.38 11.24 4.85
CA LYS A 115 1.80 11.13 3.50
C LYS A 115 1.35 9.70 3.17
N PHE A 116 2.05 8.69 3.63
CA PHE A 116 1.67 7.28 3.41
C PHE A 116 0.47 6.85 4.28
N LEU A 117 0.32 7.42 5.49
CA LEU A 117 -0.89 7.18 6.29
C LEU A 117 -2.13 7.76 5.62
N LEU A 118 -1.99 8.93 4.99
CA LEU A 118 -3.06 9.53 4.21
C LEU A 118 -3.43 8.69 2.98
N ILE A 119 -2.43 8.17 2.26
CA ILE A 119 -2.67 7.22 1.16
C ILE A 119 -3.43 5.99 1.67
N GLY A 120 -3.01 5.42 2.81
CA GLY A 120 -3.68 4.30 3.45
C GLY A 120 -5.13 4.62 3.84
N SER A 121 -5.40 5.83 4.35
CA SER A 121 -6.75 6.32 4.67
C SER A 121 -7.66 6.34 3.44
N LEU A 122 -7.17 6.92 2.33
CA LEU A 122 -7.90 6.99 1.07
C LEU A 122 -8.18 5.59 0.48
N LEU A 123 -7.17 4.72 0.45
CA LEU A 123 -7.33 3.33 0.01
C LEU A 123 -8.38 2.59 0.84
N LYS A 124 -8.37 2.80 2.17
CA LYS A 124 -9.37 2.21 3.07
C LYS A 124 -10.77 2.75 2.79
N ARG A 125 -10.94 4.06 2.60
CA ARG A 125 -12.23 4.68 2.28
C ARG A 125 -12.81 4.15 0.96
N MET A 126 -11.96 4.01 -0.05
CA MET A 126 -12.29 3.41 -1.36
C MET A 126 -12.52 1.88 -1.29
N GLY A 127 -12.50 1.25 -0.10
CA GLY A 127 -12.70 -0.19 0.06
C GLY A 127 -11.60 -1.06 -0.56
N ARG A 128 -10.45 -0.49 -0.92
CA ARG A 128 -9.33 -1.24 -1.51
C ARG A 128 -8.71 -2.17 -0.48
N PHE A 129 -8.15 -3.28 -0.97
CA PHE A 129 -7.63 -4.35 -0.11
C PHE A 129 -8.64 -4.82 0.95
N SER A 130 -9.93 -4.82 0.59
CA SER A 130 -11.05 -5.16 1.49
C SER A 130 -11.16 -4.25 2.73
N GLY A 131 -10.67 -3.01 2.66
CA GLY A 131 -10.76 -2.03 3.74
C GLY A 131 -10.00 -2.43 5.01
N LYS A 132 -8.97 -3.27 4.91
CA LYS A 132 -8.22 -3.80 6.06
C LYS A 132 -7.63 -2.65 6.91
N ASP A 133 -7.75 -2.76 8.23
CA ASP A 133 -7.15 -1.82 9.20
C ASP A 133 -5.62 -1.73 9.11
N ALA A 134 -4.99 -2.73 8.48
CA ALA A 134 -3.56 -2.73 8.22
C ALA A 134 -3.10 -1.53 7.37
N LEU A 135 -3.99 -0.94 6.55
CA LEU A 135 -3.66 0.19 5.67
C LEU A 135 -3.26 1.47 6.43
N THR A 136 -3.74 1.65 7.66
CA THR A 136 -3.47 2.87 8.47
C THR A 136 -2.57 2.59 9.66
N ARG A 137 -1.79 1.51 9.64
CA ARG A 137 -0.87 1.18 10.74
C ARG A 137 0.30 2.15 10.81
N ASN A 138 0.63 2.53 12.05
CA ASN A 138 1.84 3.27 12.36
C ASN A 138 2.95 2.28 12.69
N SER A 139 4.01 2.24 11.89
CA SER A 139 5.16 1.35 12.13
C SER A 139 6.04 1.84 13.27
N HIS A 140 5.91 3.12 13.68
CA HIS A 140 6.78 3.79 14.65
C HIS A 140 8.27 3.82 14.26
N MET A 141 8.59 3.57 12.99
CA MET A 141 9.95 3.64 12.45
C MET A 141 9.94 3.92 10.93
N PRO A 142 10.92 4.67 10.39
CA PRO A 142 11.04 4.89 8.95
C PRO A 142 11.03 3.57 8.18
N SER A 143 10.12 3.45 7.21
CA SER A 143 9.82 2.19 6.52
C SER A 143 10.00 2.29 5.00
N VAL A 144 10.00 3.49 4.42
CA VAL A 144 10.12 3.71 2.97
C VAL A 144 11.36 3.04 2.37
N GLU A 145 12.54 3.32 2.91
CA GLU A 145 13.79 2.75 2.37
C GLU A 145 13.87 1.23 2.57
N ILE A 146 13.25 0.71 3.63
CA ILE A 146 13.17 -0.73 3.89
C ILE A 146 12.35 -1.38 2.79
N TYR A 147 11.17 -0.83 2.49
CA TYR A 147 10.30 -1.34 1.45
C TYR A 147 10.92 -1.23 0.06
N GLN A 148 11.59 -0.13 -0.25
CA GLN A 148 12.31 0.01 -1.53
C GLN A 148 13.32 -1.14 -1.75
N ARG A 149 14.18 -1.42 -0.76
CA ARG A 149 15.15 -2.53 -0.85
C ARG A 149 14.49 -3.89 -1.00
N MET A 150 13.40 -4.13 -0.27
CA MET A 150 12.65 -5.38 -0.40
C MET A 150 12.03 -5.51 -1.79
N LEU A 151 11.43 -4.44 -2.31
CA LEU A 151 10.76 -4.43 -3.61
C LEU A 151 11.73 -4.61 -4.78
N GLU A 152 12.97 -4.14 -4.67
CA GLU A 152 14.03 -4.42 -5.66
C GLU A 152 14.27 -5.92 -5.87
N VAL A 153 14.09 -6.73 -4.82
CA VAL A 153 14.21 -8.20 -4.88
C VAL A 153 12.87 -8.84 -5.24
N PHE A 154 11.79 -8.37 -4.60
CA PHE A 154 10.47 -8.97 -4.70
C PHE A 154 9.83 -8.81 -6.08
N LEU A 155 9.89 -7.61 -6.69
CA LEU A 155 9.20 -7.35 -7.95
C LEU A 155 9.72 -8.25 -9.09
N PRO A 156 11.04 -8.45 -9.29
CA PRO A 156 11.55 -9.44 -10.23
C PRO A 156 11.11 -10.87 -9.92
N ALA A 157 11.10 -11.27 -8.64
CA ALA A 157 10.67 -12.60 -8.22
C ALA A 157 9.19 -12.84 -8.53
N ARG A 158 8.32 -11.87 -8.21
CA ARG A 158 6.90 -11.91 -8.54
C ARG A 158 6.67 -11.99 -10.06
N ALA A 159 7.42 -11.21 -10.85
CA ALA A 159 7.25 -11.19 -12.30
C ALA A 159 7.68 -12.49 -12.98
N LYS A 160 8.71 -13.18 -12.47
CA LYS A 160 9.34 -14.33 -13.14
C LYS A 160 8.96 -15.69 -12.54
N ASN A 161 8.82 -15.75 -11.22
CA ASN A 161 8.77 -17.00 -10.46
C ASN A 161 7.45 -17.19 -9.71
N TRP A 162 6.47 -16.30 -9.88
CA TRP A 162 5.16 -16.46 -9.29
C TRP A 162 4.41 -17.65 -9.91
N ILE A 163 3.95 -18.57 -9.06
CA ILE A 163 3.11 -19.69 -9.44
C ILE A 163 1.80 -19.62 -8.65
N HIS A 164 0.68 -19.54 -9.36
CA HIS A 164 -0.65 -19.53 -8.73
C HIS A 164 -0.86 -20.78 -7.87
N ASN A 165 -1.44 -20.62 -6.67
CA ASN A 165 -1.60 -21.66 -5.65
C ASN A 165 -0.31 -22.15 -4.97
N VAL A 166 0.84 -21.56 -5.28
CA VAL A 166 2.12 -21.88 -4.64
C VAL A 166 2.73 -20.63 -4.00
N GLY A 167 2.90 -19.56 -4.77
CA GLY A 167 3.59 -18.34 -4.33
C GLY A 167 4.86 -18.08 -5.14
N ILE A 168 5.81 -17.35 -4.55
CA ILE A 168 7.19 -17.21 -5.04
C ILE A 168 8.06 -18.37 -4.52
N THR A 169 9.29 -18.50 -5.04
CA THR A 169 10.21 -19.55 -4.55
C THR A 169 10.66 -19.29 -3.11
N LYS A 170 11.07 -20.34 -2.39
CA LYS A 170 11.66 -20.21 -1.05
C LYS A 170 12.88 -19.28 -1.04
N GLN A 171 13.75 -19.38 -2.05
CA GLN A 171 14.92 -18.53 -2.13
C GLN A 171 14.53 -17.05 -2.31
N ASP A 172 13.62 -16.76 -3.23
CA ASP A 172 13.13 -15.38 -3.44
C ASP A 172 12.46 -14.81 -2.18
N PHE A 173 11.72 -15.65 -1.44
CA PHE A 173 11.12 -15.29 -0.16
C PHE A 173 12.18 -14.92 0.88
N ILE A 174 13.21 -15.75 1.04
CA ILE A 174 14.32 -15.52 1.97
C ILE A 174 15.08 -14.24 1.59
N ASP A 175 15.40 -14.08 0.31
CA ASP A 175 16.14 -12.93 -0.21
C ASP A 175 15.36 -11.63 0.00
N THR A 176 14.04 -11.65 -0.24
CA THR A 176 13.14 -10.50 -0.02
C THR A 176 13.13 -10.09 1.45
N LEU A 177 13.01 -11.03 2.39
CA LEU A 177 13.00 -10.71 3.82
C LEU A 177 14.37 -10.26 4.33
N ASN A 178 15.46 -10.86 3.86
CA ASN A 178 16.82 -10.43 4.19
C ASN A 178 17.14 -9.02 3.66
N ALA A 179 16.51 -8.59 2.56
CA ALA A 179 16.68 -7.24 2.02
C ALA A 179 16.19 -6.12 2.98
N ARG A 180 15.38 -6.45 3.99
CA ARG A 180 14.99 -5.52 5.06
C ARG A 180 16.19 -4.93 5.79
N VAL A 181 17.18 -5.78 6.08
CA VAL A 181 18.39 -5.39 6.79
C VAL A 181 19.25 -4.55 5.86
N HIS A 182 19.60 -3.35 6.34
CA HIS A 182 20.50 -2.45 5.60
C HIS A 182 21.80 -3.18 5.26
N PRO A 183 22.35 -3.04 4.04
CA PRO A 183 23.55 -3.78 3.61
C PRO A 183 24.74 -3.69 4.57
N GLU A 184 24.89 -2.56 5.27
CA GLU A 184 25.97 -2.35 6.26
C GLU A 184 25.79 -3.15 7.56
N ASN A 185 24.60 -3.70 7.80
CA ASN A 185 24.24 -4.44 9.02
C ASN A 185 23.99 -5.93 8.75
N ARG A 186 24.33 -6.42 7.56
CA ARG A 186 24.19 -7.82 7.15
C ARG A 186 25.33 -8.68 7.66
#